data_AF-A0A1V5MT18-F1
#
_entry.id   AF-A0A1V5MT18-F1
#
_cell.length_a   1.000
_cell.length_b   1.000
_cell.length_c   1.000
_cell.angle_alpha   90.00
_cell.angle_beta   90.00
_cell.angle_gamma   90.00
#
_symmetry.space_group_name_H-M   'P 1'
#
loop_
_entity.id
_entity.type
_entity.pdbx_description
1 polymer ?
#
loop_
_entity_poly.entity_id
_entity_poly.type
_entity_poly.pdbx_seq_one_letter_code
_entity_poly.pdbx_strand_id
1 'polypeptide(L)'
;MKTIYNTYKTMVAKVPTEVLAEVDLSFAISDELDAMIRAKGLTKKQFAEEIGKHPSEVTKWLSGQHNFTLRTISMLSAYFGKPLVVPANYVR
;
A
#
# COMPACT_ATOMS: atom_id res chain seq x y z
N MET A 1 -2.29 19.74 26.45
CA MET A 1 -1.82 18.45 25.88
C MET A 1 -2.86 17.33 25.96
N LYS A 2 -3.48 17.00 27.12
CA LYS A 2 -4.52 15.94 27.19
C LYS A 2 -5.78 16.21 26.35
N THR A 3 -6.17 17.48 26.19
CA THR A 3 -7.39 17.87 25.47
C THR A 3 -7.34 17.54 23.97
N ILE A 4 -6.25 17.87 23.28
CA ILE A 4 -6.10 17.62 21.83
C ILE A 4 -6.12 16.12 21.52
N TYR A 5 -5.37 15.34 22.30
CA TYR A 5 -5.33 13.89 22.14
C TYR A 5 -6.71 13.23 22.36
N ASN A 6 -7.46 13.69 23.36
CA ASN A 6 -8.81 13.21 23.61
C ASN A 6 -9.78 13.62 22.49
N THR A 7 -9.66 14.85 21.97
CA THR A 7 -10.45 15.31 20.81
C THR A 7 -10.16 14.46 19.58
N TYR A 8 -8.88 14.18 19.29
CA TYR A 8 -8.48 13.29 18.19
C TYR A 8 -9.12 11.91 18.33
N LYS A 9 -9.02 11.27 19.50
CA LYS A 9 -9.62 9.95 19.73
C LYS A 9 -11.13 9.93 19.53
N THR A 10 -11.82 10.96 20.02
CA THR A 10 -13.27 11.10 19.82
C THR A 10 -13.65 11.27 18.35
N MET A 11 -12.80 11.92 17.54
CA MET A 11 -13.00 12.05 16.10
C MET A 11 -12.75 10.73 15.37
N VAL A 12 -11.64 10.05 15.66
CA VAL A 12 -11.32 8.75 15.06
C VAL A 12 -12.36 7.69 15.40
N ALA A 13 -12.89 7.70 16.63
CA ALA A 13 -13.94 6.77 17.05
C ALA A 13 -15.27 6.93 16.28
N LYS A 14 -15.45 8.03 15.53
CA LYS A 14 -16.62 8.25 14.66
C LYS A 14 -16.38 7.81 13.22
N VAL A 15 -15.16 7.44 12.86
CA VAL A 15 -14.84 6.95 11.51
C VAL A 15 -15.45 5.56 11.36
N PRO A 16 -16.15 5.27 10.25
CA PRO A 16 -16.69 3.94 9.99
C PRO A 16 -15.58 2.87 9.97
N THR A 17 -15.90 1.67 10.45
CA THR A 17 -14.89 0.60 10.63
C THR A 17 -14.28 0.18 9.30
N GLU A 18 -15.09 0.17 8.24
CA GLU A 18 -14.68 -0.13 6.88
C GLU A 18 -13.65 0.86 6.33
N VAL A 19 -13.75 2.14 6.69
CA VAL A 19 -12.78 3.16 6.25
C VAL A 19 -11.45 2.97 6.99
N LEU A 20 -11.49 2.66 8.28
CA LEU A 20 -10.28 2.32 9.03
C LEU A 20 -9.59 1.09 8.43
N ALA A 21 -10.35 0.03 8.16
CA ALA A 21 -9.84 -1.18 7.55
C ALA A 21 -9.26 -0.95 6.13
N GLU A 22 -9.90 -0.11 5.31
CA GLU A 22 -9.41 0.27 3.98
C GLU A 22 -8.06 1.01 4.07
N VAL A 23 -7.94 1.96 5.00
CA VAL A 23 -6.70 2.71 5.22
C VAL A 23 -5.59 1.77 5.71
N ASP A 24 -5.86 0.96 6.72
CA ASP A 24 -4.90 -0.01 7.26
C ASP A 24 -4.40 -0.98 6.18
N LEU A 25 -5.32 -1.50 5.36
CA LEU A 25 -4.97 -2.36 4.24
C LEU A 25 -4.12 -1.62 3.20
N SER A 26 -4.48 -0.39 2.84
CA SER A 26 -3.73 0.39 1.85
C SER A 26 -2.30 0.66 2.30
N PHE A 27 -2.08 0.95 3.58
CA PHE A 27 -0.74 1.09 4.16
C PHE A 27 0.02 -0.23 4.17
N ALA A 28 -0.61 -1.34 4.57
CA ALA A 28 0.05 -2.65 4.58
C ALA A 28 0.52 -3.07 3.17
N ILE A 29 -0.28 -2.81 2.14
CA ILE A 29 0.08 -3.09 0.74
C ILE A 29 1.23 -2.19 0.28
N SER A 30 1.19 -0.91 0.64
CA SER A 30 2.25 0.05 0.35
C SER A 30 3.59 -0.36 0.97
N ASP A 31 3.58 -0.79 2.22
CA ASP A 31 4.78 -1.22 2.95
C ASP A 31 5.39 -2.48 2.36
N GLU A 32 4.56 -3.49 2.02
CA GLU A 32 5.04 -4.70 1.34
C GLU A 32 5.63 -4.36 -0.04
N LEU A 33 5.00 -3.44 -0.79
CA LEU A 33 5.55 -2.98 -2.07
C LEU A 33 6.90 -2.30 -1.89
N ASP A 34 7.07 -1.38 -0.93
CA ASP A 34 8.35 -0.72 -0.65
C ASP A 34 9.43 -1.75 -0.25
N ALA A 35 9.07 -2.73 0.59
CA ALA A 35 9.95 -3.81 0.99
C ALA A 35 10.40 -4.66 -0.21
N MET A 36 9.49 -5.01 -1.12
CA MET A 36 9.78 -5.79 -2.32
C MET A 36 10.68 -5.02 -3.30
N ILE A 37 10.44 -3.72 -3.50
CA ILE A 37 11.30 -2.85 -4.31
C ILE A 37 12.72 -2.81 -3.73
N ARG A 38 12.85 -2.59 -2.42
CA ARG A 38 14.15 -2.55 -1.72
C ARG A 38 14.89 -3.88 -1.73
N ALA A 39 14.17 -4.99 -1.54
CA ALA A 39 14.76 -6.33 -1.57
C ALA A 39 15.37 -6.66 -2.95
N LYS A 40 14.83 -6.08 -4.03
CA LYS A 40 15.40 -6.18 -5.38
C LYS A 40 16.55 -5.17 -5.64
N GLY A 41 16.87 -4.31 -4.68
CA GLY A 41 17.92 -3.29 -4.80
C GLY A 41 17.55 -2.10 -5.68
N LEU A 42 16.26 -1.88 -5.94
CA LEU A 42 15.79 -0.83 -6.83
C LEU A 42 15.44 0.45 -6.07
N THR A 43 15.72 1.59 -6.68
CA THR A 43 15.10 2.86 -6.28
C THR A 43 13.66 2.94 -6.82
N LYS A 44 12.83 3.78 -6.21
CA LYS A 44 11.44 4.04 -6.67
C LYS A 44 11.38 4.47 -8.13
N LYS A 45 12.37 5.26 -8.57
CA LYS A 45 12.49 5.73 -9.96
C LYS A 45 12.80 4.58 -10.92
N GLN A 46 13.82 3.77 -10.61
CA GLN A 46 14.19 2.61 -11.44
C GLN A 46 13.05 1.61 -11.52
N PHE A 47 12.38 1.34 -10.39
CA PHE A 47 11.21 0.47 -10.37
C PHE A 47 10.10 1.00 -11.29
N ALA A 48 9.79 2.29 -11.24
CA ALA A 48 8.80 2.90 -12.14
C ALA A 48 9.17 2.73 -13.61
N GLU A 49 10.44 2.96 -13.95
CA GLU A 49 10.98 2.78 -15.31
C GLU A 49 10.85 1.32 -15.78
N GLU A 50 11.20 0.33 -14.95
CA GLU A 50 11.11 -1.08 -15.29
C GLU A 50 9.69 -1.57 -15.56
N ILE A 51 8.68 -1.02 -14.89
CA ILE A 51 7.27 -1.37 -15.10
C ILE A 51 6.56 -0.45 -16.11
N GLY A 52 7.29 0.47 -16.76
CA GLY A 52 6.73 1.40 -17.74
C GLY A 52 5.72 2.38 -17.16
N LYS A 53 5.92 2.82 -15.91
CA LYS A 53 5.04 3.75 -15.18
C LYS A 53 5.75 5.04 -14.84
N HIS A 54 4.98 6.09 -14.58
CA HIS A 54 5.54 7.37 -14.17
C HIS A 54 5.98 7.30 -12.69
N PRO A 55 7.14 7.87 -12.30
CA PRO A 55 7.60 7.86 -10.90
C PRO A 55 6.59 8.41 -9.89
N SER A 56 5.73 9.35 -10.31
CA SER A 56 4.66 9.89 -9.46
C SER A 56 3.54 8.87 -9.17
N GLU A 57 3.30 7.89 -10.04
CA GLU A 57 2.35 6.79 -9.79
C GLU A 57 2.89 5.89 -8.66
N VAL A 58 4.16 5.49 -8.76
CA VAL A 58 4.82 4.71 -7.71
C VAL A 58 4.86 5.48 -6.39
N THR A 59 5.11 6.79 -6.44
CA THR A 59 5.10 7.63 -5.23
C THR A 59 3.71 7.68 -4.59
N LYS A 60 2.64 7.72 -5.38
CA LYS A 60 1.26 7.66 -4.88
C LYS A 60 0.91 6.30 -4.29
N TRP A 61 1.39 5.20 -4.88
CA TRP A 61 1.20 3.86 -4.29
C TRP A 61 1.90 3.75 -2.93
N LEU A 62 3.11 4.31 -2.83
CA LEU A 62 3.92 4.25 -1.62
C LEU A 62 3.56 5.29 -0.55
N SER A 63 2.55 6.14 -0.79
CA SER A 63 2.05 7.06 0.24
C SER A 63 0.99 6.42 1.14
N GLY A 64 0.47 5.23 0.79
CA GLY A 64 -0.64 4.58 1.46
C GLY A 64 -2.00 5.27 1.28
N GLN A 65 -2.05 6.40 0.56
CA GLN A 65 -3.26 7.22 0.37
C GLN A 65 -3.99 6.92 -0.95
N HIS A 66 -3.54 5.90 -1.69
CA HIS A 66 -4.12 5.54 -2.97
C HIS A 66 -4.62 4.11 -2.98
N ASN A 67 -5.86 3.93 -3.39
CA ASN A 67 -6.48 2.61 -3.51
C ASN A 67 -5.77 1.78 -4.57
N PHE A 68 -5.46 0.53 -4.25
CA PHE A 68 -4.91 -0.44 -5.19
C PHE A 68 -6.05 -1.18 -5.88
N THR A 69 -6.05 -1.17 -7.22
CA THR A 69 -6.97 -2.04 -7.97
C THR A 69 -6.41 -3.46 -8.01
N LEU A 70 -7.29 -4.46 -8.15
CA LEU A 70 -6.86 -5.85 -8.39
C LEU A 70 -5.94 -5.96 -9.62
N ARG A 71 -6.17 -5.17 -10.66
CA ARG A 71 -5.29 -5.10 -11.84
C ARG A 71 -3.88 -4.65 -11.45
N THR A 72 -3.76 -3.61 -10.62
CA THR A 72 -2.48 -3.11 -10.13
C THR A 72 -1.78 -4.17 -9.29
N ILE A 73 -2.48 -4.80 -8.33
CA ILE A 73 -1.92 -5.85 -7.47
C ILE A 73 -1.43 -7.04 -8.31
N SER A 74 -2.21 -7.49 -9.29
CA SER A 74 -1.84 -8.60 -10.18
C SER A 74 -0.63 -8.25 -11.06
N MET A 75 -0.56 -7.04 -11.61
CA MET A 75 0.58 -6.56 -12.39
C MET A 75 1.86 -6.55 -11.55
N LEU A 76 1.80 -6.01 -10.33
CA LEU A 76 2.93 -5.97 -9.40
C LEU A 76 3.36 -7.39 -9.02
N SER A 77 2.41 -8.25 -8.66
CA SER A 77 2.68 -9.65 -8.30
C SER A 77 3.37 -10.42 -9.43
N ALA A 78 2.94 -10.20 -10.68
CA ALA A 78 3.56 -10.80 -11.85
C ALA A 78 5.00 -10.30 -12.05
N TYR A 79 5.24 -8.99 -11.91
CA TYR A 79 6.58 -8.41 -12.04
C TYR A 79 7.57 -8.97 -10.99
N PHE A 80 7.12 -9.13 -9.74
CA PHE A 80 7.99 -9.66 -8.67
C PHE A 80 8.05 -11.20 -8.64
N GLY A 81 7.23 -11.89 -9.43
CA GLY A 81 7.15 -13.36 -9.42
C GLY A 81 6.62 -13.97 -8.12
N LYS A 82 6.14 -13.13 -7.18
CA LYS A 82 5.51 -13.54 -5.93
C LYS A 82 4.30 -12.65 -5.64
N PRO A 83 3.27 -13.15 -4.91
CA PRO A 83 2.10 -12.34 -4.62
C PRO A 83 2.44 -11.13 -3.76
N LEU A 84 1.89 -9.96 -4.12
CA LEU A 84 1.97 -8.76 -3.29
C LEU A 84 1.01 -8.84 -2.08
N VAL A 85 -0.19 -9.36 -2.31
CA VAL A 85 -1.21 -9.55 -1.28
C VAL A 85 -1.96 -10.83 -1.57
N VAL A 86 -2.11 -11.69 -0.58
CA VAL A 86 -2.96 -12.89 -0.65
C VAL A 86 -3.65 -13.13 0.68
N PRO A 87 -4.87 -13.69 0.67
CA PRO A 87 -5.45 -14.28 1.87
C PRO A 87 -4.49 -15.33 2.47
N ALA A 88 -4.47 -15.46 3.79
CA ALA A 88 -3.59 -16.40 4.50
C ALA A 88 -3.71 -17.86 4.01
N ASN A 89 -4.88 -18.24 3.47
CA ASN A 89 -5.18 -19.58 2.97
C ASN A 89 -5.25 -19.66 1.43
N TYR A 90 -4.62 -18.71 0.73
CA TYR A 90 -4.61 -18.72 -0.72
C TYR A 90 -3.66 -19.81 -1.25
N VAL A 91 -4.24 -20.81 -1.91
CA VAL A 91 -3.51 -21.83 -2.68
C VAL A 91 -3.75 -21.55 -4.15
N ARG A 92 -2.68 -21.43 -4.94
CA ARG A 92 -2.71 -21.08 -6.37
C ARG A 92 -3.11 -22.28 -7.23
#